data_AF-A0A9D7H6Z2-F1
#
_entry.id   AF-A0A9D7H6Z2-F1
#
_cell.length_a   1.000
_cell.length_b   1.000
_cell.length_c   1.000
_cell.angle_alpha   90.00
_cell.angle_beta   90.00
_cell.angle_gamma   90.00
#
_symmetry.space_group_name_H-M   'P 1'
#
loop_
_entity.id
_entity.type
_entity.pdbx_description
1 polymer ?
#
loop_
_entity_poly.entity_id
_entity_poly.type
_entity_poly.pdbx_seq_one_letter_code
_entity_poly.pdbx_strand_id
1 'polypeptide(L)'
;MRFLCVAISFALLAGCGPTAGESSGDASNVAPGACADGGARLAGTGLCQSEASVLLVADPNVRTPELEGCTWSVKELMLPGDEALLYRAATCSGVETTLSYAGGAHRAEISYESSAVYGDAGRGRVVVALYGTDPDQRGALNAAIAELSGRDRGSCEIVPAEREGWPTDALLIAPSAAARARLAEGRPIVACGPLGIDETKVSYWRVRQGFAWFFDLGNRDPDFDAGNMAVFTQSVEGTWRLKA
;
A
#
# COMPACT_ATOMS: atom_id res chain seq x y z
N MET A 1 -15.91 53.36 31.89
CA MET A 1 -15.96 52.92 33.30
C MET A 1 -14.78 51.97 33.51
N ARG A 2 -13.66 52.41 34.12
CA ARG A 2 -13.33 52.29 35.57
C ARG A 2 -13.62 50.86 36.06
N PHE A 3 -12.63 50.02 36.33
CA PHE A 3 -11.87 50.02 37.58
C PHE A 3 -10.38 49.60 37.44
N LEU A 4 -9.60 50.11 38.39
CA LEU A 4 -8.15 50.05 38.63
C LEU A 4 -7.95 49.46 40.05
N CYS A 5 -6.92 48.62 40.28
CA CYS A 5 -6.16 48.38 41.54
C CYS A 5 -5.34 47.07 41.40
N VAL A 6 -3.99 47.05 41.24
CA VAL A 6 -2.85 47.37 42.13
C VAL A 6 -2.46 46.25 43.12
N ALA A 7 -1.22 45.71 42.97
CA ALA A 7 -0.22 45.36 44.01
C ALA A 7 0.98 44.65 43.31
N ILE A 8 2.14 45.29 43.07
CA ILE A 8 3.32 45.60 43.92
C ILE A 8 4.25 44.38 44.22
N SER A 9 5.36 44.37 43.48
CA SER A 9 6.80 44.15 43.79
C SER A 9 7.29 43.28 44.96
N PHE A 10 8.35 42.47 44.71
CA PHE A 10 9.65 42.36 45.43
C PHE A 10 10.50 41.31 44.66
N ALA A 11 11.59 41.66 43.95
CA ALA A 11 12.99 41.84 44.38
C ALA A 11 13.93 40.69 43.96
N LEU A 12 14.84 41.06 43.04
CA LEU A 12 16.24 40.62 42.82
C LEU A 12 16.78 39.40 43.56
N LEU A 13 17.41 38.49 42.79
CA LEU A 13 18.77 38.01 43.07
C LEU A 13 19.47 37.72 41.73
N ALA A 14 20.53 38.50 41.46
CA ALA A 14 21.51 38.22 40.44
C ALA A 14 22.50 37.16 40.97
N GLY A 15 22.76 36.12 40.17
CA GLY A 15 23.78 35.12 40.43
C GLY A 15 24.43 34.71 39.11
N CYS A 16 25.50 35.42 38.73
CA CYS A 16 26.42 34.96 37.69
C CYS A 16 27.40 33.95 38.29
N GLY A 17 27.37 32.71 37.79
CA GLY A 17 28.41 31.72 38.00
C GLY A 17 28.76 31.07 36.64
N PRO A 18 30.05 30.95 36.27
CA PRO A 18 30.45 30.26 35.06
C PRO A 18 30.55 28.76 35.36
N THR A 19 29.56 27.97 34.90
CA THR A 19 29.69 26.52 34.89
C THR A 19 30.05 26.09 33.47
N ALA A 20 31.35 25.93 33.23
CA ALA A 20 31.83 25.08 32.16
C ALA A 20 31.35 23.66 32.45
N GLY A 21 30.28 23.26 31.78
CA GLY A 21 29.82 21.87 31.71
C GLY A 21 30.01 21.40 30.29
N GLU A 22 31.02 20.56 30.08
CA GLU A 22 31.10 19.67 28.94
C GLU A 22 29.75 18.98 28.77
N SER A 23 29.05 19.30 27.68
CA SER A 23 27.94 18.48 27.19
C SER A 23 28.55 17.22 26.59
N SER A 24 28.94 16.31 27.50
CA SER A 24 29.07 14.90 27.22
C SER A 24 27.74 14.46 26.61
N GLY A 25 27.83 13.90 25.41
CA GLY A 25 26.68 13.46 24.63
C GLY A 25 25.72 12.67 25.50
N ASP A 26 24.46 13.11 25.47
CA ASP A 26 23.35 12.32 25.96
C ASP A 26 23.26 11.09 25.05
N ALA A 27 23.97 10.05 25.45
CA ALA A 27 23.74 8.70 24.95
C ALA A 27 22.31 8.36 25.35
N SER A 28 21.38 8.70 24.46
CA SER A 28 19.98 8.36 24.56
C SER A 28 19.88 6.92 25.03
N ASN A 29 19.50 6.77 26.30
CA ASN A 29 19.20 5.50 26.91
C ASN A 29 17.83 5.10 26.34
N VAL A 30 17.82 4.72 25.06
CA VAL A 30 16.65 4.20 24.36
C VAL A 30 16.30 2.92 25.11
N ALA A 31 15.16 2.93 25.80
CA ALA A 31 14.68 1.77 26.53
C ALA A 31 14.75 0.53 25.62
N PRO A 32 15.22 -0.63 26.10
CA PRO A 32 15.29 -1.83 25.28
C PRO A 32 13.89 -2.13 24.72
N GLY A 33 13.76 -2.04 23.39
CA GLY A 33 12.49 -2.19 22.68
C GLY A 33 11.91 -0.89 22.09
N ALA A 34 12.44 0.30 22.38
CA ALA A 34 12.05 1.52 21.68
C ALA A 34 12.75 1.63 20.31
N CYS A 35 12.14 2.36 19.39
CA CYS A 35 12.76 2.68 18.10
C CYS A 35 13.83 3.77 18.27
N ALA A 36 14.87 3.75 17.44
CA ALA A 36 15.98 4.70 17.53
C ALA A 36 15.53 6.16 17.33
N ASP A 37 14.47 6.37 16.56
CA ASP A 37 13.81 7.66 16.32
C ASP A 37 12.68 7.97 17.33
N GLY A 38 12.47 7.11 18.33
CA GLY A 38 11.33 7.19 19.24
C GLY A 38 9.98 6.85 18.60
N GLY A 39 9.96 6.38 17.35
CA GLY A 39 8.76 6.02 16.62
C GLY A 39 8.07 4.76 17.15
N ALA A 40 6.84 4.55 16.69
CA ALA A 40 6.09 3.33 16.99
C ALA A 40 6.65 2.13 16.22
N ARG A 41 6.48 0.94 16.81
CA ARG A 41 6.72 -0.34 16.13
C ARG A 41 5.43 -0.83 15.48
N LEU A 42 5.59 -1.52 14.35
CA LEU A 42 4.59 -2.40 13.78
C LEU A 42 4.40 -3.61 14.71
N ALA A 43 3.15 -4.02 14.94
CA ALA A 43 2.77 -4.97 15.99
C ALA A 43 3.13 -6.42 15.66
N GLY A 44 3.02 -6.83 14.40
CA GLY A 44 3.31 -8.17 13.90
C GLY A 44 4.78 -8.36 13.56
N THR A 45 5.33 -7.49 12.71
CA THR A 45 6.74 -7.58 12.29
C THR A 45 7.72 -7.08 13.34
N GLY A 46 7.28 -6.20 14.25
CA GLY A 46 8.15 -5.55 15.23
C GLY A 46 9.04 -4.43 14.66
N LEU A 47 8.95 -4.15 13.35
CA LEU A 47 9.77 -3.14 12.68
C LEU A 47 9.40 -1.74 13.16
N CYS A 48 10.38 -0.84 13.22
CA CYS A 48 10.13 0.57 13.45
C CYS A 48 9.47 1.20 12.22
N GLN A 49 8.56 2.16 12.40
CA GLN A 49 7.89 2.85 11.29
C GLN A 49 8.88 3.42 10.27
N SER A 50 9.97 4.04 10.72
CA SER A 50 11.04 4.55 9.85
C SER A 50 11.76 3.45 9.09
N GLU A 51 12.12 2.35 9.75
CA GLU A 51 12.74 1.18 9.10
C GLU A 51 11.82 0.59 8.03
N ALA A 52 10.55 0.35 8.37
CA ALA A 52 9.56 -0.18 7.44
C ALA A 52 9.33 0.76 6.24
N SER A 53 9.38 2.08 6.43
CA SER A 53 9.24 3.05 5.33
C SER A 53 10.40 3.00 4.34
N VAL A 54 11.62 2.72 4.79
CA VAL A 54 12.79 2.58 3.92
C VAL A 54 12.74 1.29 3.10
N LEU A 55 12.11 0.24 3.64
CA LEU A 55 11.94 -1.03 2.94
C LEU A 55 10.94 -0.97 1.78
N LEU A 56 9.96 -0.05 1.85
CA LEU A 56 9.00 0.18 0.77
C LEU A 56 9.63 1.08 -0.30
N VAL A 57 10.26 0.44 -1.28
CA VAL A 57 10.75 1.13 -2.48
C VAL A 57 9.59 1.26 -3.48
N ALA A 58 9.05 2.47 -3.60
CA ALA A 58 8.06 2.79 -4.64
C ALA A 58 8.64 2.64 -6.05
N ASP A 59 7.83 2.14 -6.97
CA ASP A 59 8.07 2.37 -8.40
C ASP A 59 7.83 3.87 -8.67
N PRO A 60 8.84 4.61 -9.19
CA PRO A 60 8.73 6.05 -9.38
C PRO A 60 7.67 6.46 -10.41
N ASN A 61 7.16 5.52 -11.22
CA ASN A 61 6.10 5.78 -12.20
C ASN A 61 4.69 5.64 -11.61
N VAL A 62 4.58 5.04 -10.41
CA VAL A 62 3.27 4.90 -9.77
C VAL A 62 2.88 6.23 -9.15
N ARG A 63 1.73 6.75 -9.58
CA ARG A 63 1.15 7.93 -8.95
C ARG A 63 0.74 7.58 -7.53
N THR A 64 1.43 8.19 -6.56
CA THR A 64 0.99 8.17 -5.17
C THR A 64 -0.34 8.92 -5.05
N PRO A 65 -1.37 8.34 -4.41
CA PRO A 65 -2.62 9.06 -4.17
C PRO A 65 -2.38 10.28 -3.28
N GLU A 66 -2.91 11.44 -3.67
CA GLU A 66 -2.87 12.66 -2.88
C GLU A 66 -4.26 12.89 -2.29
N LEU A 67 -4.40 12.65 -0.99
CA LEU A 67 -5.65 12.83 -0.26
C LEU A 67 -5.52 14.01 0.70
N GLU A 68 -6.34 15.04 0.47
CA GLU A 68 -6.32 16.26 1.28
C GLU A 68 -6.66 15.97 2.75
N GLY A 69 -5.88 16.54 3.66
CA GLY A 69 -6.11 16.38 5.11
C GLY A 69 -5.77 15.00 5.67
N CYS A 70 -5.10 14.13 4.90
CA CYS A 70 -4.69 12.81 5.33
C CYS A 70 -3.19 12.75 5.65
N THR A 71 -2.83 11.91 6.62
CA THR A 71 -1.45 11.51 6.88
C THR A 71 -1.23 10.10 6.36
N TRP A 72 -0.01 9.79 5.94
CA TRP A 72 0.34 8.47 5.42
C TRP A 72 1.38 7.82 6.31
N SER A 73 1.18 6.55 6.64
CA SER A 73 2.15 5.75 7.40
C SER A 73 2.24 4.34 6.84
N VAL A 74 3.27 3.60 7.25
CA VAL A 74 3.37 2.18 6.92
C VAL A 74 2.44 1.40 7.84
N LYS A 75 1.76 0.43 7.24
CA LYS A 75 0.91 -0.57 7.86
C LYS A 75 1.43 -1.95 7.49
N GLU A 76 0.99 -2.93 8.24
CA GLU A 76 1.29 -4.32 7.95
C GLU A 76 0.01 -5.16 7.96
N LEU A 77 0.09 -6.27 7.26
CA LEU A 77 -0.91 -7.33 7.27
C LEU A 77 -0.15 -8.65 7.31
N MET A 78 -0.28 -9.39 8.41
CA MET A 78 0.37 -10.68 8.56
C MET A 78 -0.25 -11.71 7.61
N LEU A 79 0.59 -12.42 6.88
CA LEU A 79 0.22 -13.49 5.97
C LEU A 79 0.65 -14.85 6.55
N PRO A 80 0.07 -15.97 6.09
CA PRO A 80 0.55 -17.29 6.47
C PRO A 80 2.02 -17.52 6.06
N GLY A 81 2.75 -18.34 6.83
CA GLY A 81 4.10 -18.79 6.46
C GLY A 81 5.21 -17.79 6.75
N ASP A 82 5.15 -17.11 7.90
CA ASP A 82 6.15 -16.10 8.33
C ASP A 82 6.34 -14.97 7.31
N GLU A 83 5.23 -14.58 6.68
CA GLU A 83 5.15 -13.51 5.70
C GLU A 83 4.35 -12.33 6.24
N ALA A 84 4.69 -11.14 5.78
CA ALA A 84 3.96 -9.92 6.06
C ALA A 84 3.85 -9.08 4.80
N LEU A 85 2.66 -8.56 4.52
CA LEU A 85 2.47 -7.50 3.55
C LEU A 85 2.72 -6.16 4.25
N LEU A 86 3.78 -5.46 3.85
CA LEU A 86 3.94 -4.05 4.22
C LEU A 86 3.32 -3.19 3.15
N TYR A 87 2.56 -2.18 3.56
CA TYR A 87 1.93 -1.24 2.65
C TYR A 87 1.82 0.15 3.26
N ARG A 88 1.80 1.18 2.42
CA ARG A 88 1.55 2.56 2.86
C ARG A 88 0.07 2.89 2.74
N ALA A 89 -0.53 3.43 3.81
CA ALA A 89 -1.96 3.74 3.86
C ALA A 89 -2.24 5.06 4.56
N ALA A 90 -3.41 5.65 4.23
CA ALA A 90 -3.83 6.95 4.72
C ALA A 90 -4.66 6.84 6.00
N THR A 91 -4.46 7.81 6.88
CA THR A 91 -5.36 8.14 7.99
C THR A 91 -5.94 9.53 7.72
N CYS A 92 -7.26 9.62 7.63
CA CYS A 92 -7.98 10.86 7.32
C CYS A 92 -9.02 11.13 8.42
N SER A 93 -9.02 12.34 8.99
CA SER A 93 -9.96 12.70 10.08
C SER A 93 -10.00 11.70 11.24
N GLY A 94 -8.86 11.09 11.57
CA GLY A 94 -8.73 10.08 12.63
C GLY A 94 -9.20 8.66 12.25
N VAL A 95 -9.71 8.45 11.04
CA VAL A 95 -10.04 7.11 10.51
C VAL A 95 -8.82 6.57 9.77
N GLU A 96 -8.35 5.41 10.21
CA GLU A 96 -7.23 4.71 9.61
C GLU A 96 -7.70 3.73 8.54
N THR A 97 -6.98 3.67 7.42
CA THR A 97 -7.15 2.63 6.40
C THR A 97 -6.37 1.39 6.80
N THR A 98 -7.07 0.26 6.90
CA THR A 98 -6.48 -1.05 7.18
C THR A 98 -7.01 -2.08 6.20
N LEU A 99 -6.15 -3.01 5.81
CA LEU A 99 -6.46 -4.12 4.93
C LEU A 99 -6.53 -5.42 5.72
N SER A 100 -7.39 -6.33 5.27
CA SER A 100 -7.52 -7.70 5.79
C SER A 100 -7.16 -8.71 4.70
N TYR A 101 -6.74 -9.90 5.13
CA TYR A 101 -6.39 -11.02 4.28
C TYR A 101 -7.40 -12.16 4.43
N ALA A 102 -7.84 -12.73 3.30
CA ALA A 102 -8.61 -13.96 3.26
C ALA A 102 -7.98 -14.96 2.28
N GLY A 103 -7.56 -16.12 2.80
CA GLY A 103 -7.10 -17.23 1.97
C GLY A 103 -8.27 -17.98 1.34
N GLY A 104 -8.15 -18.34 0.05
CA GLY A 104 -9.13 -19.13 -0.68
C GLY A 104 -8.50 -20.26 -1.49
N ALA A 105 -9.32 -21.19 -1.98
CA ALA A 105 -8.84 -22.40 -2.68
C ALA A 105 -8.04 -22.12 -3.96
N HIS A 106 -8.34 -21.02 -4.65
CA HIS A 106 -7.71 -20.67 -5.94
C HIS A 106 -6.89 -19.37 -5.89
N ARG A 107 -7.20 -18.50 -4.92
CA ARG A 107 -6.54 -17.21 -4.73
C ARG A 107 -6.76 -16.75 -3.30
N ALA A 108 -5.90 -15.85 -2.85
CA ALA A 108 -6.18 -15.05 -1.67
C ALA A 108 -6.71 -13.67 -2.08
N GLU A 109 -7.41 -13.02 -1.16
CA GLU A 109 -8.01 -11.71 -1.35
C GLU A 109 -7.54 -10.77 -0.24
N ILE A 110 -7.21 -9.55 -0.63
CA ILE A 110 -6.95 -8.44 0.27
C ILE A 110 -8.07 -7.43 0.08
N SER A 111 -8.74 -7.11 1.18
CA SER A 111 -9.92 -6.24 1.20
C SER A 111 -9.79 -5.16 2.26
N TYR A 112 -10.54 -4.08 2.14
CA TYR A 112 -10.59 -3.09 3.23
C TYR A 112 -11.25 -3.69 4.46
N GLU A 113 -10.57 -3.60 5.60
CA GLU A 113 -11.20 -3.78 6.90
C GLU A 113 -11.75 -2.44 7.41
N SER A 114 -10.95 -1.38 7.22
CA SER A 114 -11.35 0.01 7.43
C SER A 114 -10.81 0.86 6.27
N SER A 115 -11.54 1.92 5.93
CA SER A 115 -11.16 2.85 4.87
C SER A 115 -11.41 4.27 5.32
N ALA A 116 -10.36 5.09 5.28
CA ALA A 116 -10.40 6.50 5.60
C ALA A 116 -11.19 7.34 4.58
N VAL A 117 -11.28 6.89 3.32
CA VAL A 117 -11.97 7.60 2.22
C VAL A 117 -13.37 7.05 1.97
N TYR A 118 -13.55 5.73 1.98
CA TYR A 118 -14.81 5.07 1.63
C TYR A 118 -15.68 4.76 2.85
N GLY A 119 -15.15 4.86 4.07
CA GLY A 119 -15.86 4.52 5.29
C GLY A 119 -16.44 3.10 5.23
N ASP A 120 -17.68 2.94 5.71
CA ASP A 120 -18.35 1.63 5.69
C ASP A 120 -18.63 1.10 4.27
N ALA A 121 -18.71 1.96 3.25
CA ALA A 121 -18.89 1.52 1.86
C ALA A 121 -17.64 0.82 1.29
N GLY A 122 -16.47 1.06 1.89
CA GLY A 122 -15.23 0.38 1.53
C GLY A 122 -15.10 -1.01 2.15
N ARG A 123 -15.70 -1.24 3.33
CA ARG A 123 -15.49 -2.46 4.11
C ARG A 123 -15.84 -3.72 3.32
N GLY A 124 -14.90 -4.67 3.29
CA GLY A 124 -15.02 -5.93 2.57
C GLY A 124 -14.83 -5.82 1.05
N ARG A 125 -14.64 -4.62 0.49
CA ARG A 125 -14.30 -4.47 -0.93
C ARG A 125 -12.90 -5.03 -1.18
N VAL A 126 -12.82 -6.06 -2.00
CA VAL A 126 -11.56 -6.62 -2.48
C VAL A 126 -10.87 -5.61 -3.39
N VAL A 127 -9.60 -5.32 -3.08
CA VAL A 127 -8.77 -4.38 -3.84
C VAL A 127 -7.54 -5.03 -4.46
N VAL A 128 -7.15 -6.19 -3.92
CA VAL A 128 -6.11 -7.03 -4.51
C VAL A 128 -6.53 -8.49 -4.44
N ALA A 129 -6.38 -9.21 -5.55
CA ALA A 129 -6.41 -10.67 -5.56
C ALA A 129 -4.98 -11.22 -5.80
N LEU A 130 -4.59 -12.21 -5.02
CA LEU A 130 -3.27 -12.85 -5.07
C LEU A 130 -3.39 -14.28 -5.57
N TYR A 131 -2.65 -14.58 -6.63
CA TYR A 131 -2.55 -15.90 -7.21
C TYR A 131 -1.11 -16.40 -7.11
N GLY A 132 -0.90 -17.64 -6.70
CA GLY A 132 0.45 -18.24 -6.71
C GLY A 132 1.00 -18.37 -8.13
N THR A 133 2.32 -18.22 -8.30
CA THR A 133 3.00 -18.28 -9.60
C THR A 133 3.82 -19.55 -9.84
N ASP A 134 3.80 -20.51 -8.92
CA ASP A 134 4.44 -21.82 -9.11
C ASP A 134 3.43 -22.77 -9.78
N PRO A 135 3.78 -23.46 -10.89
CA PRO A 135 5.05 -23.42 -11.63
C PRO A 135 5.13 -22.40 -12.77
N ASP A 136 4.05 -21.68 -13.07
CA ASP A 136 3.98 -20.72 -14.18
C ASP A 136 3.73 -19.29 -13.67
N GLN A 137 4.70 -18.40 -13.90
CA GLN A 137 4.61 -16.97 -13.60
C GLN A 137 3.40 -16.28 -14.23
N ARG A 138 2.93 -16.79 -15.37
CA ARG A 138 1.74 -16.27 -16.06
C ARG A 138 0.52 -17.16 -15.90
N GLY A 139 0.61 -18.22 -15.09
CA GLY A 139 -0.41 -19.25 -14.98
C GLY A 139 -1.78 -18.69 -14.61
N ALA A 140 -1.82 -17.75 -13.66
CA ALA A 140 -3.06 -17.08 -13.24
C ALA A 140 -3.70 -16.25 -14.36
N LEU A 141 -2.91 -15.50 -15.13
CA LEU A 141 -3.42 -14.68 -16.24
C LEU A 141 -3.89 -15.57 -17.40
N ASN A 142 -3.13 -16.63 -17.70
CA ASN A 142 -3.49 -17.64 -18.70
C ASN A 142 -4.79 -18.37 -18.32
N ALA A 143 -4.94 -18.73 -17.04
CA ALA A 143 -6.16 -19.34 -16.50
C ALA A 143 -7.36 -18.38 -16.61
N ALA A 144 -7.18 -17.10 -16.28
CA ALA A 144 -8.22 -16.09 -16.44
C ALA A 144 -8.70 -15.97 -17.89
N ILE A 145 -7.80 -16.04 -18.88
CA ILE A 145 -8.18 -16.11 -20.30
C ILE A 145 -8.90 -17.43 -20.63
N ALA A 146 -8.41 -18.56 -20.12
CA ALA A 146 -8.99 -19.88 -20.37
C ALA A 146 -10.43 -20.01 -19.83
N GLU A 147 -10.78 -19.28 -18.76
CA GLU A 147 -12.14 -19.23 -18.20
C GLU A 147 -13.13 -18.42 -19.05
N LEU A 148 -12.66 -17.59 -19.98
CA LEU A 148 -13.52 -16.77 -20.84
C LEU A 148 -14.37 -17.62 -21.80
N SER A 149 -15.47 -17.04 -22.27
CA SER A 149 -16.33 -17.64 -23.29
C SER A 149 -15.60 -17.78 -24.63
N GLY A 150 -16.04 -18.67 -25.53
CA GLY A 150 -15.29 -19.06 -26.73
C GLY A 150 -14.85 -17.89 -27.63
N ARG A 151 -15.70 -16.87 -27.85
CA ARG A 151 -15.34 -15.69 -28.63
C ARG A 151 -14.29 -14.84 -27.91
N ASP A 152 -14.50 -14.59 -26.62
CA ASP A 152 -13.62 -13.73 -25.83
C ASP A 152 -12.25 -14.38 -25.63
N ARG A 153 -12.21 -15.67 -25.30
CA ARG A 153 -10.98 -16.46 -25.12
C ARG A 153 -10.04 -16.37 -26.32
N GLY A 154 -10.58 -16.43 -27.55
CA GLY A 154 -9.77 -16.34 -28.77
C GLY A 154 -9.39 -14.91 -29.16
N SER A 155 -9.88 -13.91 -28.44
CA SER A 155 -9.72 -12.48 -28.78
C SER A 155 -8.96 -11.68 -27.73
N CYS A 156 -8.66 -12.28 -26.58
CA CYS A 156 -8.00 -11.65 -25.44
C CYS A 156 -6.56 -12.15 -25.30
N GLU A 157 -5.65 -11.24 -24.96
CA GLU A 157 -4.23 -11.51 -24.80
C GLU A 157 -3.65 -10.72 -23.62
N ILE A 158 -2.49 -11.16 -23.12
CA ILE A 158 -1.76 -10.47 -22.06
C ILE A 158 -0.84 -9.44 -22.71
N VAL A 159 -1.00 -8.16 -22.37
CA VAL A 159 -0.19 -7.06 -22.89
C VAL A 159 0.39 -6.21 -21.77
N PRO A 160 1.52 -5.52 -21.97
CA PRO A 160 1.93 -4.41 -21.13
C PRO A 160 0.83 -3.35 -21.04
N ALA A 161 0.63 -2.77 -19.85
CA ALA A 161 -0.37 -1.74 -19.67
C ALA A 161 0.07 -0.39 -20.26
N GLU A 162 1.34 0.00 -20.06
CA GLU A 162 1.96 1.23 -20.57
C GLU A 162 1.11 2.50 -20.36
N ARG A 163 0.53 2.64 -19.16
CA ARG A 163 -0.28 3.81 -18.77
C ARG A 163 0.50 4.72 -17.83
N GLU A 164 0.36 6.02 -18.04
CA GLU A 164 0.90 7.02 -17.12
C GLU A 164 0.32 6.83 -15.70
N GLY A 165 1.18 6.93 -14.69
CA GLY A 165 0.80 6.74 -13.28
C GLY A 165 0.66 5.28 -12.86
N TRP A 166 0.88 4.31 -13.75
CA TRP A 166 0.83 2.87 -13.44
C TRP A 166 2.26 2.31 -13.27
N PRO A 167 2.41 1.18 -12.56
CA PRO A 167 3.69 0.49 -12.47
C PRO A 167 4.24 0.12 -13.85
N THR A 168 5.57 0.16 -14.01
CA THR A 168 6.23 -0.19 -15.28
C THR A 168 6.06 -1.65 -15.70
N ASP A 169 5.88 -2.52 -14.71
CA ASP A 169 5.63 -3.95 -14.88
C ASP A 169 4.12 -4.28 -14.92
N ALA A 170 3.24 -3.27 -15.01
CA ALA A 170 1.80 -3.50 -15.07
C ALA A 170 1.40 -4.21 -16.38
N LEU A 171 0.54 -5.20 -16.24
CA LEU A 171 -0.01 -6.02 -17.33
C LEU A 171 -1.53 -5.87 -17.38
N LEU A 172 -2.09 -6.11 -18.56
CA LEU A 172 -3.53 -6.17 -18.81
C LEU A 172 -3.87 -7.46 -19.54
N ILE A 173 -5.06 -8.00 -19.27
CA ILE A 173 -5.73 -8.94 -20.17
C ILE A 173 -6.68 -8.11 -21.03
N ALA A 174 -6.34 -7.90 -22.29
CA ALA A 174 -7.04 -6.96 -23.16
C ALA A 174 -7.37 -7.58 -24.52
N PRO A 175 -8.34 -7.03 -25.28
CA PRO A 175 -8.59 -7.46 -26.64
C PRO A 175 -7.33 -7.27 -27.49
N SER A 176 -7.03 -8.26 -28.32
CA SER A 176 -5.96 -8.21 -29.31
C SER A 176 -6.15 -7.05 -30.28
N ALA A 177 -5.10 -6.62 -30.96
CA ALA A 177 -5.18 -5.52 -31.93
C ALA A 177 -6.31 -5.74 -32.97
N ALA A 178 -6.47 -6.98 -33.46
CA ALA A 178 -7.51 -7.32 -34.43
C ALA A 178 -8.93 -7.30 -33.82
N ALA A 179 -9.08 -7.66 -32.55
CA ALA A 179 -10.35 -7.56 -31.84
C ALA A 179 -10.69 -6.10 -31.52
N ARG A 180 -9.70 -5.31 -31.09
CA ARG A 180 -9.82 -3.89 -30.77
C ARG A 180 -10.26 -3.05 -31.96
N ALA A 181 -9.75 -3.34 -33.15
CA ALA A 181 -10.15 -2.69 -34.41
C ALA A 181 -11.64 -2.87 -34.77
N ARG A 182 -12.36 -3.80 -34.10
CA ARG A 182 -13.80 -4.02 -34.31
C ARG A 182 -14.67 -3.38 -33.22
N LEU A 183 -14.05 -2.78 -32.20
CA LEU A 183 -14.78 -2.08 -31.13
C LEU A 183 -15.22 -0.70 -31.61
N ALA A 184 -16.32 -0.21 -31.05
CA ALA A 184 -16.80 1.13 -31.33
C ALA A 184 -15.81 2.17 -30.81
N GLU A 185 -15.38 3.08 -31.69
CA GLU A 185 -14.48 4.18 -31.33
C GLU A 185 -15.12 5.12 -30.29
N GLY A 186 -14.28 5.70 -29.43
CA GLY A 186 -14.70 6.72 -28.45
C GLY A 186 -15.48 6.20 -27.23
N ARG A 187 -15.52 4.89 -27.01
CA ARG A 187 -16.14 4.28 -25.81
C ARG A 187 -15.07 3.65 -24.93
N PRO A 188 -15.16 3.77 -23.58
CA PRO A 188 -14.31 3.01 -22.68
C PRO A 188 -14.41 1.51 -22.97
N ILE A 189 -13.27 0.85 -23.07
CA ILE A 189 -13.20 -0.59 -23.28
C ILE A 189 -13.42 -1.30 -21.93
N VAL A 190 -14.43 -2.17 -21.89
CA VAL A 190 -14.64 -3.13 -20.81
C VAL A 190 -14.74 -4.50 -21.46
N ALA A 191 -13.70 -5.31 -21.34
CA ALA A 191 -13.57 -6.55 -22.11
C ALA A 191 -12.69 -7.58 -21.40
N CYS A 192 -12.72 -8.82 -21.91
CA CYS A 192 -11.89 -9.93 -21.40
C CYS A 192 -12.20 -10.36 -19.96
N GLY A 193 -13.49 -10.27 -19.57
CA GLY A 193 -14.00 -10.79 -18.31
C GLY A 193 -13.66 -9.93 -17.09
N PRO A 194 -13.96 -10.42 -15.87
CA PRO A 194 -13.85 -9.63 -14.63
C PRO A 194 -12.42 -9.22 -14.25
N LEU A 195 -11.42 -9.97 -14.73
CA LEU A 195 -10.00 -9.70 -14.51
C LEU A 195 -9.32 -9.11 -15.75
N GLY A 196 -10.13 -8.70 -16.73
CA GLY A 196 -9.72 -8.06 -17.97
C GLY A 196 -9.60 -6.54 -17.83
N ILE A 197 -9.37 -5.90 -18.97
CA ILE A 197 -9.35 -4.45 -19.09
C ILE A 197 -10.73 -3.84 -18.78
N ASP A 198 -10.73 -2.81 -17.95
CA ASP A 198 -11.87 -1.93 -17.70
C ASP A 198 -11.35 -0.50 -17.63
N GLU A 199 -11.57 0.28 -18.69
CA GLU A 199 -11.10 1.67 -18.79
C GLU A 199 -11.91 2.65 -17.93
N THR A 200 -12.93 2.19 -17.23
CA THR A 200 -13.71 3.01 -16.29
C THR A 200 -13.12 3.01 -14.89
N LYS A 201 -12.09 2.20 -14.63
CA LYS A 201 -11.42 2.07 -13.33
C LYS A 201 -9.91 1.85 -13.48
N VAL A 202 -9.19 1.94 -12.37
CA VAL A 202 -7.78 1.57 -12.28
C VAL A 202 -7.70 0.11 -11.85
N SER A 203 -7.39 -0.76 -12.81
CA SER A 203 -7.15 -2.18 -12.54
C SER A 203 -6.07 -2.75 -13.44
N TYR A 204 -5.14 -3.52 -12.86
CA TYR A 204 -4.01 -4.09 -13.58
C TYR A 204 -3.45 -5.32 -12.86
N TRP A 205 -2.70 -6.10 -13.62
CA TRP A 205 -1.92 -7.22 -13.12
C TRP A 205 -0.47 -6.80 -12.86
N ARG A 206 0.19 -7.42 -11.87
CA ARG A 206 1.65 -7.45 -11.72
C ARG A 206 2.08 -8.87 -11.38
N VAL A 207 3.29 -9.27 -11.75
CA VAL A 207 3.83 -10.59 -11.39
C VAL A 207 5.15 -10.38 -10.64
N ARG A 208 5.13 -10.61 -9.32
CA ARG A 208 6.28 -10.37 -8.43
C ARG A 208 6.13 -11.12 -7.11
N GLN A 209 7.25 -11.42 -6.47
CA GLN A 209 7.30 -11.95 -5.10
C GLN A 209 6.58 -13.30 -4.94
N GLY A 210 6.63 -14.13 -5.98
CA GLY A 210 5.92 -15.42 -6.02
C GLY A 210 4.41 -15.33 -6.25
N PHE A 211 3.88 -14.15 -6.62
CA PHE A 211 2.45 -13.95 -6.87
C PHE A 211 2.15 -13.19 -8.16
N ALA A 212 1.01 -13.51 -8.78
CA ALA A 212 0.33 -12.65 -9.72
C ALA A 212 -0.71 -11.83 -8.94
N TRP A 213 -0.49 -10.53 -8.89
CA TRP A 213 -1.29 -9.55 -8.18
C TRP A 213 -2.28 -8.94 -9.17
N PHE A 214 -3.58 -9.08 -8.93
CA PHE A 214 -4.59 -8.30 -9.64
C PHE A 214 -5.08 -7.18 -8.73
N PHE A 215 -4.75 -5.94 -9.09
CA PHE A 215 -5.23 -4.73 -8.40
C PHE A 215 -6.54 -4.28 -9.04
N ASP A 216 -7.56 -4.04 -8.21
CA ASP A 216 -8.83 -3.40 -8.60
C ASP A 216 -9.11 -2.21 -7.67
N LEU A 217 -8.54 -1.07 -8.03
CA LEU A 217 -8.57 0.12 -7.19
C LEU A 217 -9.88 0.90 -7.34
N GLY A 218 -10.67 0.60 -8.37
CA GLY A 218 -11.91 1.30 -8.69
C GLY A 218 -11.67 2.61 -9.46
N ASN A 219 -12.67 3.49 -9.48
CA ASN A 219 -12.67 4.74 -10.27
C ASN A 219 -12.36 6.00 -9.45
N ARG A 220 -11.89 5.82 -8.21
CA ARG A 220 -11.50 6.87 -7.28
C ARG A 220 -10.13 6.53 -6.70
N ASP A 221 -9.44 7.55 -6.21
CA ASP A 221 -8.13 7.35 -5.59
C ASP A 221 -8.28 6.42 -4.37
N PRO A 222 -7.45 5.37 -4.26
CA PRO A 222 -7.43 4.51 -3.08
C PRO A 222 -6.78 5.24 -1.89
N ASP A 223 -7.16 4.87 -0.68
CA ASP A 223 -6.56 5.31 0.57
C ASP A 223 -5.42 4.38 1.05
N PHE A 224 -4.90 3.57 0.13
CA PHE A 224 -3.63 2.89 0.22
C PHE A 224 -2.83 3.08 -1.07
N ASP A 225 -1.51 2.97 -0.96
CA ASP A 225 -0.58 3.17 -2.07
C ASP A 225 -0.16 1.82 -2.66
N ALA A 226 -0.72 1.47 -3.82
CA ALA A 226 -0.43 0.22 -4.52
C ALA A 226 1.01 0.13 -5.06
N GLY A 227 1.71 1.27 -5.19
CA GLY A 227 3.13 1.31 -5.55
C GLY A 227 4.03 0.97 -4.37
N ASN A 228 3.62 1.36 -3.16
CA ASN A 228 4.28 1.07 -1.89
C ASN A 228 3.61 -0.11 -1.18
N MET A 229 3.50 -1.24 -1.88
CA MET A 229 2.98 -2.50 -1.35
C MET A 229 3.90 -3.65 -1.75
N ALA A 230 4.33 -4.45 -0.76
CA ALA A 230 5.25 -5.56 -0.98
C ALA A 230 5.17 -6.63 0.12
N VAL A 231 5.41 -7.88 -0.26
CA VAL A 231 5.52 -9.01 0.67
C VAL A 231 6.94 -9.13 1.21
N PHE A 232 7.05 -9.37 2.50
CA PHE A 232 8.28 -9.64 3.21
C PHE A 232 8.18 -11.01 3.85
N THR A 233 9.31 -11.71 3.94
CA THR A 233 9.44 -12.98 4.64
C THR A 233 10.45 -12.83 5.77
N GLN A 234 10.19 -13.50 6.89
CA GLN A 234 11.10 -13.53 8.01
C GLN A 234 12.14 -14.64 7.81
N SER A 235 13.43 -14.30 7.97
CA SER A 235 14.50 -15.30 7.99
C SER A 235 14.46 -16.11 9.29
N VAL A 236 15.22 -17.22 9.32
CA VAL A 236 15.35 -18.05 10.54
C VAL A 236 15.98 -17.29 11.71
N GLU A 237 16.75 -16.23 11.43
CA GLU A 237 17.32 -15.31 12.41
C GLU A 237 16.34 -14.20 12.84
N GLY A 238 15.09 -14.24 12.37
CA GLY A 238 14.06 -13.27 12.71
C GLY A 238 14.10 -11.97 11.88
N THR A 239 14.94 -11.89 10.84
CA THR A 239 15.10 -10.67 10.03
C THR A 239 14.12 -10.62 8.88
N TRP A 240 13.37 -9.52 8.75
CA TRP A 240 12.46 -9.31 7.61
C TRP A 240 13.20 -8.89 6.35
N ARG A 241 12.87 -9.53 5.22
CA ARG A 241 13.43 -9.19 3.90
C ARG A 241 12.37 -9.23 2.83
N LEU A 242 12.55 -8.41 1.80
CA LEU A 242 11.67 -8.42 0.63
C LEU A 242 11.62 -9.83 0.05
N LYS A 243 10.41 -10.37 -0.12
CA LYS A 243 10.20 -11.67 -0.76
C LYS A 243 10.61 -11.57 -2.24
N ALA A 244 11.44 -12.52 -2.67
CA ALA A 244 11.94 -12.63 -4.04
C ALA A 244 10.83 -13.05 -5.01
#